data_AF-A0A0F9E9N0-F1
#
_entry.id   AF-A0A0F9E9N0-F1
#
_cell.length_a   1.000
_cell.length_b   1.000
_cell.length_c   1.000
_cell.angle_alpha   90.00
_cell.angle_beta   90.00
_cell.angle_gamma   90.00
#
_symmetry.space_group_name_H-M   'P 1'
#
loop_
_entity.id
_entity.type
_entity.pdbx_description
1 polymer ?
#
loop_
_entity_poly.entity_id
_entity_poly.type
_entity_poly.pdbx_seq_one_letter_code
_entity_poly.pdbx_strand_id
1 'polypeptide(L)' 'LLNNLQKTKVVSIGPFTAEELNKFNVKNSVANVYTISGAFQTIKNIFSLA' A
#
# COMPACT_ATOMS: atom_id res chain seq x y z
N LEU A 1 -8.34 -11.33 10.48
CA LEU A 1 -7.42 -11.00 9.36
C LEU A 1 -7.39 -9.49 9.06
N LEU A 2 -8.55 -8.86 8.78
CA LEU A 2 -8.63 -7.43 8.43
C LEU A 2 -8.05 -6.49 9.49
N ASN A 3 -8.27 -6.77 10.78
CA ASN A 3 -7.68 -5.98 11.88
C ASN A 3 -6.15 -6.00 11.89
N ASN A 4 -5.51 -7.04 11.34
CA ASN A 4 -4.04 -7.08 11.27
C ASN A 4 -3.53 -6.12 10.19
N LEU A 5 -4.30 -5.87 9.12
CA LEU A 5 -3.94 -4.92 8.08
C LEU A 5 -3.91 -3.46 8.59
N GLN A 6 -4.62 -3.16 9.68
CA GLN A 6 -4.54 -1.85 10.34
C GLN A 6 -3.19 -1.59 11.03
N LYS A 7 -2.46 -2.66 11.37
CA LYS A 7 -1.14 -2.62 12.03
C LYS A 7 0.02 -2.82 11.05
N THR A 8 -0.29 -3.21 9.82
CA THR A 8 0.69 -3.49 8.77
C THR A 8 0.73 -2.32 7.79
N LYS A 9 1.93 -1.95 7.32
CA LYS A 9 2.04 -0.98 6.23
C LYS A 9 1.62 -1.67 4.92
N VAL A 10 0.50 -1.25 4.35
CA VAL A 10 -0.04 -1.81 3.10
C VAL A 10 0.33 -0.89 1.93
N VAL A 11 0.80 -1.48 0.83
CA VAL A 11 1.06 -0.77 -0.43
C VAL A 11 0.15 -1.33 -1.52
N SER A 12 -0.65 -0.46 -2.12
CA SER A 12 -1.48 -0.76 -3.28
C SER A 12 -0.65 -0.60 -4.54
N ILE A 13 -0.64 -1.61 -5.41
CA ILE A 13 0.11 -1.56 -6.67
C ILE A 13 -0.42 -0.49 -7.63
N GLY A 14 -1.67 -0.04 -7.47
CA GLY A 14 -2.25 1.04 -8.25
C GLY A 14 -3.58 1.55 -7.67
N PRO A 15 -4.18 2.56 -8.30
CA PRO A 15 -5.32 3.30 -7.75
C PRO A 15 -6.58 2.43 -7.63
N PHE A 16 -6.83 1.55 -8.61
CA PHE A 16 -8.00 0.66 -8.58
C PHE A 16 -7.99 -0.29 -7.37
N THR A 17 -6.83 -0.88 -7.06
CA THR A 17 -6.67 -1.71 -5.86
C THR A 17 -6.81 -0.88 -4.58
N ALA A 18 -6.33 0.36 -4.58
CA ALA A 18 -6.44 1.25 -3.43
C ALA A 18 -7.90 1.61 -3.13
N GLU A 19 -8.71 1.88 -4.15
CA GLU A 19 -10.15 2.13 -4.01
C GLU A 19 -10.88 0.96 -3.36
N GLU A 20 -10.60 -0.28 -3.79
CA GLU A 20 -11.20 -1.46 -3.15
C GLU A 20 -10.78 -1.60 -1.68
N LEU A 21 -9.51 -1.37 -1.34
CA LEU A 21 -9.04 -1.41 0.05
C LEU A 21 -9.68 -0.31 0.91
N ASN A 22 -9.92 0.87 0.34
CA ASN A 22 -10.56 1.99 1.03
C ASN A 22 -12.01 1.66 1.42
N LYS A 23 -12.75 0.87 0.62
CA LYS A 23 -14.11 0.41 0.98
C LYS A 23 -14.13 -0.42 2.26
N PHE A 24 -13.02 -1.05 2.62
CA PHE A 24 -12.83 -1.80 3.86
C PHE A 24 -12.13 -0.99 4.96
N ASN A 25 -11.99 0.33 4.80
CA ASN A 25 -11.27 1.24 5.70
C ASN A 25 -9.80 0.83 5.92
N VAL A 26 -9.15 0.19 4.95
CA VAL A 26 -7.73 -0.20 5.04
C VAL A 26 -6.84 0.95 4.59
N LYS A 27 -6.06 1.51 5.51
CA LYS A 27 -5.03 2.50 5.19
C LYS A 27 -3.95 1.87 4.31
N ASN A 28 -3.66 2.50 3.18
CA ASN A 28 -2.68 2.01 2.21
C ASN A 28 -1.94 3.19 1.55
N SER A 29 -0.73 2.93 1.05
CA SER A 29 0.01 3.84 0.17
C SER A 29 -0.07 3.34 -1.26
N VAL A 30 -0.32 4.23 -2.22
CA VAL A 30 -0.38 3.84 -3.64
C VAL A 30 1.00 3.96 -4.26
N ALA A 31 1.45 2.92 -4.96
CA ALA A 31 2.71 2.95 -5.70
C ALA A 31 2.65 3.96 -6.86
N ASN A 32 3.65 4.83 -7.00
CA ASN A 32 3.67 5.84 -8.07
C ASN A 32 3.85 5.22 -9.46
N VAL A 33 4.50 4.06 -9.53
CA VAL A 33 4.69 3.29 -10.76
C VAL A 33 3.95 1.96 -10.57
N TYR A 34 2.93 1.70 -11.38
CA TYR A 34 2.00 0.59 -11.19
C TYR A 34 2.55 -0.77 -11.64
N THR A 35 3.73 -1.10 -11.13
CA THR A 35 4.47 -2.35 -11.40
C THR A 35 4.96 -2.93 -10.08
N ILE A 36 5.39 -4.20 -10.10
CA ILE A 36 5.95 -4.87 -8.91
C ILE A 36 7.17 -4.10 -8.40
N SER A 37 8.08 -3.70 -9.30
CA SER A 37 9.29 -2.94 -8.94
C SER A 37 8.93 -1.57 -8.34
N GLY A 38 7.93 -0.88 -8.88
CA GLY A 38 7.45 0.40 -8.35
C GLY A 38 6.82 0.28 -6.95
N ALA A 39 6.02 -0.76 -6.72
CA ALA A 39 5.48 -1.06 -5.40
C ALA A 39 6.60 -1.37 -4.39
N PHE A 40 7.60 -2.17 -4.80
CA PHE A 40 8.73 -2.49 -3.92
C PHE A 40 9.60 -1.26 -3.61
N GLN A 41 9.82 -0.36 -4.57
CA GLN A 41 10.47 0.93 -4.31
C GLN A 41 9.67 1.77 -3.30
N THR A 42 8.34 1.81 -3.45
CA THR A 42 7.46 2.51 -2.50
C THR A 42 7.58 1.92 -1.09
N ILE A 43 7.62 0.60 -0.97
CA ILE A 43 7.89 -0.09 0.31
C ILE A 43 9.23 0.38 0.89
N LYS A 44 10.33 0.34 0.11
CA LYS A 44 11.64 0.80 0.60
C LYS A 44 11.58 2.23 1.12
N ASN A 45 10.97 3.15 0.37
CA ASN A 45 10.87 4.55 0.76
C ASN A 45 10.11 4.74 2.08
N ILE A 46 9.01 4.00 2.28
CA ILE A 46 8.22 4.02 3.53
C ILE A 46 9.03 3.59 4.76
N PHE A 47 10.02 2.71 4.57
CA PHE A 47 10.90 2.23 5.65
C PHE A 47 12.20 3.02 5.76
N SER A 48 12.64 3.73 4.71
CA SER A 48 13.83 4.59 4.74
C SER A 48 13.55 5.98 5.34
N LEU A 49 12.31 6.44 5.31
CA LEU A 49 11.86 7.70 5.91
C LEU A 49 11.38 7.54 7.37
N ALA A 50 11.56 6.36 7.96
CA ALA A 50 11.13 6.00 9.31
C ALA A 50 12.23 6.21 10.35
#